data_AF-G9DA06-F1
#
_entry.id   AF-G9DA06-F1
#
_cell.length_a   1.000
_cell.length_b   1.000
_cell.length_c   1.000
_cell.angle_alpha   90.00
_cell.angle_beta   90.00
_cell.angle_gamma   90.00
#
_symmetry.space_group_name_H-M   'P 1'
#
loop_
_entity.id
_entity.type
_entity.pdbx_description
1 polymer ?
#
loop_
_entity_poly.entity_id
_entity_poly.type
_entity_poly.pdbx_seq_one_letter_code
_entity_poly.pdbx_strand_id
1 'polypeptide(L)' 'MDGLITFIIITLLIIIVPGPDFIIVMKNTINSSKMNGFMAAFGITTGHILYSSLAIFGIIYILTSLHFVFLTIK' A
#
# COMPACT_ATOMS: atom_id res chain seq x y z
N MET A 1 -0.57 23.41 -16.63
CA MET A 1 -0.05 22.23 -17.37
C MET A 1 1.18 21.64 -16.69
N ASP A 2 1.98 22.43 -15.98
CA ASP A 2 3.20 21.97 -15.30
C ASP A 2 2.96 20.98 -14.16
N GLY A 3 1.89 21.16 -13.38
CA GLY A 3 1.53 20.24 -12.30
C GLY A 3 1.13 18.84 -12.78
N LEU A 4 0.44 18.74 -13.92
CA LEU A 4 0.03 17.44 -14.48
C LEU A 4 1.24 16.67 -15.02
N ILE A 5 2.14 17.35 -15.73
CA ILE A 5 3.38 16.74 -16.24
C ILE A 5 4.26 16.29 -15.07
N THR A 6 4.41 17.12 -14.04
CA THR A 6 5.16 16.78 -12.81
C THR A 6 4.55 15.57 -12.11
N PHE A 7 3.22 15.53 -11.96
CA PHE A 7 2.50 14.40 -11.39
C PHE A 7 2.76 13.11 -12.19
N ILE A 8 2.66 13.17 -13.53
CA ILE A 8 2.91 12.02 -14.40
C ILE A 8 4.35 11.51 -14.21
N ILE A 9 5.35 12.39 -14.24
CA ILE A 9 6.76 12.02 -14.11
C ILE A 9 7.02 11.33 -12.76
N ILE A 10 6.57 11.94 -11.65
CA ILE A 10 6.77 11.39 -10.31
C ILE A 10 6.07 10.04 -10.18
N THR A 11 4.83 9.93 -10.66
CA THR A 11 4.07 8.67 -10.61
C THR A 11 4.76 7.58 -11.43
N LEU A 12 5.31 7.91 -12.61
CA LEU A 12 6.05 6.96 -13.44
C LEU A 12 7.29 6.43 -12.71
N LEU A 13 8.04 7.31 -12.05
CA LEU A 13 9.21 6.95 -11.26
C LEU A 13 8.83 6.00 -10.11
N ILE A 14 7.72 6.26 -9.42
CA ILE A 14 7.22 5.41 -8.33
C ILE A 14 6.82 4.02 -8.87
N ILE A 15 6.13 3.96 -10.02
CA ILE A 15 5.64 2.71 -10.60
C ILE A 15 6.78 1.82 -11.13
N ILE A 16 7.84 2.42 -11.69
CA ILE A 16 8.95 1.67 -12.29
C ILE A 16 9.77 0.93 -11.22
N VAL A 17 9.88 1.48 -10.02
CA VAL A 17 10.69 0.87 -8.95
C VAL A 17 9.93 -0.34 -8.38
N PRO A 18 10.42 -1.58 -8.59
CA PRO A 18 9.78 -2.75 -8.01
C PRO A 18 9.89 -2.66 -6.49
N GLY A 19 8.74 -2.57 -5.82
CA GLY A 19 8.67 -2.58 -4.37
C GLY A 19 9.09 -3.93 -3.77
N PRO A 20 9.26 -3.99 -2.43
CA PRO A 20 9.64 -5.21 -1.72
C PRO A 20 8.66 -6.37 -1.98
N ASP A 21 7.36 -6.09 -2.06
CA ASP A 21 6.32 -7.09 -2.32
C ASP A 21 6.51 -7.78 -3.66
N PHE A 22 6.80 -7.00 -4.71
CA PHE A 22 7.05 -7.52 -6.05
C PHE A 22 8.27 -8.44 -6.06
N ILE A 23 9.35 -8.04 -5.39
CA ILE A 23 10.58 -8.85 -5.26
C ILE A 23 10.27 -10.17 -4.56
N ILE A 24 9.48 -10.16 -3.48
CA ILE A 24 9.12 -11.36 -2.72
C ILE A 24 8.27 -12.32 -3.56
N VAL A 25 7.25 -11.80 -4.26
CA VAL A 25 6.39 -12.61 -5.13
C VAL A 25 7.21 -13.20 -6.29
N MET A 26 8.04 -12.39 -6.95
CA MET A 26 8.90 -12.85 -8.04
C MET A 26 9.89 -13.91 -7.59
N LYS A 27 10.57 -13.70 -6.44
CA LYS A 27 11.49 -14.68 -5.86
C LYS A 27 10.80 -16.02 -5.59
N ASN A 28 9.61 -16.01 -4.99
CA ASN A 28 8.87 -17.24 -4.71
C ASN A 28 8.32 -17.91 -5.98
N THR A 29 8.00 -17.11 -7.00
CA THR A 29 7.53 -17.61 -8.30
C THR A 29 8.65 -18.28 -9.10
N ILE A 30 9.82 -17.64 -9.17
CA ILE A 30 10.97 -18.10 -9.97
C ILE A 30 11.73 -19.22 -9.26
N ASN A 31 12.07 -19.06 -7.98
CA ASN A 31 12.96 -19.99 -7.28
C ASN A 31 12.26 -21.23 -6.73
N SER A 32 10.93 -21.17 -6.55
CA SER A 32 10.16 -22.28 -5.98
C SER A 32 9.12 -22.80 -6.97
N SER A 33 7.98 -22.12 -7.10
CA SER A 33 6.93 -22.51 -8.04
C SER A 33 5.93 -21.37 -8.25
N LYS A 34 5.16 -21.43 -9.35
CA LYS A 34 4.05 -20.50 -9.59
C LYS A 34 3.04 -20.46 -8.43
N MET A 35 2.77 -21.61 -7.82
CA MET A 35 1.86 -21.71 -6.68
C MET A 35 2.41 -20.98 -5.45
N ASN A 36 3.70 -21.10 -5.18
CA ASN A 36 4.34 -20.40 -4.05
C ASN A 36 4.34 -18.89 -4.26
N GLY A 37 4.53 -18.44 -5.51
CA GLY A 37 4.32 -17.05 -5.90
C GLY A 37 2.91 -16.54 -5.62
N PHE A 38 1.90 -17.33 -6.00
CA PHE A 38 0.49 -17.00 -5.75
C PHE A 38 0.17 -16.94 -4.25
N MET A 39 0.65 -17.90 -3.47
CA MET A 39 0.49 -17.90 -2.01
C MET A 39 1.14 -16.67 -1.36
N ALA A 40 2.33 -16.28 -1.82
CA ALA A 40 3.00 -15.06 -1.34
C ALA A 40 2.18 -13.81 -1.67
N ALA A 41 1.70 -13.67 -2.91
CA ALA A 41 0.85 -12.55 -3.32
C ALA A 41 -0.46 -12.49 -2.51
N PHE A 42 -1.07 -13.64 -2.23
CA PHE A 42 -2.28 -13.74 -1.41
C PHE A 42 -2.02 -13.30 0.04
N GLY A 43 -0.94 -13.77 0.65
CA GLY A 43 -0.55 -13.38 2.01
C GLY A 43 -0.28 -11.87 2.13
N ILE A 44 0.46 -11.30 1.18
CA ILE A 44 0.74 -9.85 1.15
C ILE A 44 -0.56 -9.05 1.00
N THR A 45 -1.41 -9.43 0.04
CA THR A 45 -2.66 -8.71 -0.25
C THR A 45 -3.61 -8.75 0.95
N THR A 46 -3.78 -9.92 1.57
CA THR A 46 -4.64 -10.07 2.76
C THR A 46 -4.09 -9.26 3.94
N GLY A 47 -2.77 -9.28 4.16
CA GLY A 47 -2.11 -8.44 5.16
C GLY A 47 -2.37 -6.95 4.93
N HIS A 48 -2.25 -6.48 3.69
CA HIS A 48 -2.55 -5.09 3.32
C HIS A 48 -4.01 -4.72 3.55
N ILE A 49 -4.96 -5.58 3.17
CA ILE A 49 -6.38 -5.33 3.40
C ILE A 49 -6.66 -5.20 4.90
N LEU A 50 -6.15 -6.12 5.72
CA LEU A 50 -6.36 -6.09 7.16
C LEU A 50 -5.72 -4.86 7.80
N TYR A 51 -4.45 -4.59 7.48
CA TYR A 51 -3.73 -3.44 8.03
C TYR A 51 -4.36 -2.11 7.63
N SER A 52 -4.67 -1.92 6.34
CA SER A 52 -5.31 -0.69 5.87
C SER A 52 -6.70 -0.49 6.46
N SER A 53 -7.48 -1.58 6.60
CA SER A 53 -8.80 -1.53 7.25
C SER A 53 -8.66 -1.11 8.72
N LEU A 54 -7.75 -1.73 9.47
CA LEU A 54 -7.48 -1.36 10.86
C LEU A 54 -7.02 0.09 10.98
N ALA A 55 -6.16 0.56 10.08
CA ALA A 55 -5.70 1.95 10.06
C ALA A 55 -6.86 2.92 9.80
N ILE A 56 -7.70 2.65 8.80
CA ILE A 56 -8.86 3.49 8.46
C ILE A 56 -9.84 3.54 9.63
N PHE A 57 -10.25 2.40 10.18
CA PHE A 57 -11.17 2.36 11.30
C PHE A 57 -10.59 3.01 12.55
N GLY A 58 -9.29 2.79 12.83
CA GLY A 58 -8.59 3.42 13.94
C GLY A 58 -8.53 4.95 13.81
N ILE A 59 -8.18 5.46 12.63
CA ILE A 59 -8.15 6.90 12.34
C ILE A 59 -9.55 7.50 12.50
N ILE A 60 -10.59 6.86 11.94
CA ILE A 60 -11.99 7.30 12.08
C ILE A 60 -12.37 7.37 13.56
N TYR A 61 -12.08 6.33 14.35
CA TYR A 61 -12.38 6.29 15.77
C TYR A 61 -11.70 7.41 16.56
N ILE A 62 -10.41 7.66 16.28
CA ILE A 62 -9.66 8.75 16.91
C ILE A 62 -10.28 10.11 16.57
N LEU A 63 -10.57 10.35 15.29
CA LEU A 63 -11.15 11.61 14.82
C LEU A 63 -12.55 11.89 15.41
N THR A 64 -13.39 10.86 15.56
CA THR A 64 -14.72 11.02 16.13
C THR A 64 -14.71 11.15 17.66
N SER A 65 -13.75 10.50 18.33
CA SER A 65 -13.65 10.52 19.80
C SER A 65 -12.94 11.76 20.34
N LEU A 66 -12.01 12.35 19.58
CA LEU A 66 -11.17 13.46 20.01
C LEU A 66 -11.40 14.70 19.14
N HIS A 67 -12.31 15.57 19.59
CA HIS A 67 -12.66 16.82 18.90
C HIS A 67 -11.43 17.73 18.65
N PHE A 68 -10.47 17.75 19.57
CA PHE A 68 -9.24 18.53 19.45
C PHE A 68 -8.33 18.05 18.30
N VAL A 69 -8.18 16.73 18.12
CA VAL A 69 -7.36 16.16 17.04
C VAL A 69 -8.00 16.45 15.68
N PHE A 70 -9.32 16.33 15.60
CA PHE A 70 -10.08 16.70 14.40
C PHE A 70 -9.86 18.17 14.01
N LEU A 71 -9.94 19.10 14.98
CA LEU A 71 -9.72 20.53 14.73
C LEU A 71 -8.29 20.88 14.33
N THR A 72 -7.29 20.09 14.74
CA THR A 72 -5.88 20.36 14.43
C THR A 72 -5.50 19.91 13.01
N ILE A 73 -6.12 18.84 12.52
CA ILE A 73 -5.83 18.27 11.19
C ILE A 73 -6.65 18.98 10.08
N LYS A 74 -7.84 19.47 10.42
CA LYS A 74 -8.72 20.20 9.52
C LYS A 74 -8.14 21.56 9.12
#